data_AF-A0A7R9JU94-F1
#
_entry.id   AF-A0A7R9JU94-F1
#
_cell.length_a   1.000
_cell.length_b   1.000
_cell.length_c   1.000
_cell.angle_alpha   90.00
_cell.angle_beta   90.00
_cell.angle_gamma   90.00
#
_symmetry.space_group_name_H-M   'P 1'
#
loop_
_entity.id
_entity.type
_entity.pdbx_description
1 polymer ?
#
loop_
_entity_poly.entity_id
_entity_poly.type
_entity_poly.pdbx_seq_one_letter_code
_entity_poly.pdbx_strand_id
1 'polypeptide(L)'
;MHPPLGSDMWRQYVFSKGQCETDSYRFLAKNGGYVWVLTQATLIYGNRGQKPNSVVCVNFVTRIVPFDQIPPLTTTSPDEERGAERG
;
A
#
# COMPACT_ATOMS: atom_id res chain seq x y z
N MET A 1 0.92 -13.19 15.10
CA MET A 1 2.26 -12.57 15.15
C MET A 1 2.45 -11.88 13.81
N HIS A 2 2.10 -10.60 13.69
CA HIS A 2 2.19 -9.82 12.44
C HIS A 2 3.20 -8.69 12.65
N PRO A 3 4.33 -8.65 11.93
CA PRO A 3 5.19 -7.48 11.92
C PRO A 3 4.55 -6.38 11.05
N PRO A 4 4.70 -5.09 11.41
CA PRO A 4 4.23 -3.98 10.59
C PRO A 4 5.10 -3.92 9.33
N LEU A 5 4.49 -4.13 8.16
CA LEU A 5 5.20 -4.21 6.89
C LEU A 5 5.64 -2.81 6.45
N GLY A 6 6.83 -2.40 6.89
CA GLY A 6 7.56 -1.32 6.25
C GLY A 6 7.81 -1.65 4.77
N SER A 7 7.87 -0.63 3.91
CA SER A 7 8.02 -0.76 2.45
C SER A 7 9.26 -1.54 2.00
N ASP A 8 10.20 -1.85 2.89
CA ASP A 8 11.40 -2.61 2.56
C ASP A 8 11.19 -4.13 2.70
N MET A 9 10.22 -4.55 3.52
CA MET A 9 9.93 -5.97 3.73
C MET A 9 9.27 -6.60 2.50
N TRP A 10 8.34 -5.92 1.82
CA TRP A 10 7.69 -6.49 0.63
C TRP A 10 8.69 -6.74 -0.49
N ARG A 11 9.63 -5.81 -0.72
CA ARG A 11 10.70 -5.97 -1.72
C ARG A 11 11.54 -7.19 -1.41
N GLN A 12 12.02 -7.31 -0.17
CA GLN A 12 12.84 -8.44 0.25
C GLN A 12 12.09 -9.77 0.13
N TYR A 13 10.81 -9.83 0.52
CA TYR A 13 10.00 -11.05 0.41
C TYR A 13 9.77 -11.47 -1.04
N VAL A 14 9.39 -10.55 -1.93
CA VAL A 14 9.17 -10.88 -3.35
C VAL A 14 10.46 -11.41 -3.99
N PHE A 15 11.61 -10.74 -3.77
CA PHE A 15 12.87 -11.15 -4.40
C PHE A 15 13.52 -12.40 -3.75
N SER A 16 13.27 -12.67 -2.47
CA SER A 16 13.88 -13.83 -1.76
C SER A 16 12.99 -15.07 -1.70
N LYS A 17 11.66 -14.90 -1.64
CA LYS A 17 10.68 -15.99 -1.51
C LYS A 17 9.82 -16.19 -2.75
N GLY A 18 9.85 -15.25 -3.69
CA GLY A 18 9.10 -15.31 -4.94
C GLY A 18 7.65 -14.85 -4.82
N GLN A 19 7.09 -14.70 -3.61
CA GLN A 19 5.70 -14.26 -3.39
C GLN A 19 5.57 -13.41 -2.11
N CYS A 20 4.66 -12.45 -2.12
CA CYS A 20 4.27 -11.70 -0.91
C CYS A 20 2.83 -11.17 -1.00
N GLU A 21 2.33 -10.66 0.11
CA GLU A 21 1.06 -9.94 0.22
C GLU A 21 1.29 -8.60 0.92
N THR A 22 0.58 -7.56 0.49
CA THR A 22 0.57 -6.26 1.17
C THR A 22 -0.55 -6.18 2.20
N ASP A 23 -0.41 -5.31 3.20
CA ASP A 23 -1.57 -4.84 3.94
C ASP A 23 -2.52 -4.06 3.00
N SER A 24 -3.75 -3.82 3.46
CA SER A 24 -4.73 -3.03 2.70
C SER A 24 -4.28 -1.58 2.57
N TYR A 25 -4.24 -1.06 1.34
CA TYR A 25 -3.87 0.32 1.05
C TYR A 25 -4.93 1.01 0.18
N ARG A 26 -4.86 2.34 0.10
CA ARG A 26 -5.78 3.15 -0.69
C ARG A 26 -5.29 3.27 -2.14
N PHE A 27 -6.11 2.84 -3.08
CA PHE A 27 -5.91 3.01 -4.52
C PHE A 27 -6.83 4.12 -5.02
N LEU A 28 -6.25 5.20 -5.55
CA LEU A 28 -7.00 6.38 -5.98
C LEU A 28 -7.89 6.07 -7.19
N ALA A 29 -9.16 6.45 -7.10
CA ALA A 29 -10.08 6.33 -8.22
C ALA A 29 -9.97 7.56 -9.16
N LYS A 30 -10.19 7.33 -10.47
CA LYS A 30 -10.01 8.35 -11.52
C LYS A 30 -10.77 9.66 -11.24
N ASN A 31 -11.96 9.55 -10.68
CA ASN A 31 -12.88 10.69 -10.48
C ASN A 31 -12.93 11.14 -9.01
N GLY A 32 -11.85 10.93 -8.25
CA GLY A 32 -11.84 11.11 -6.80
C GLY A 32 -12.34 9.88 -6.05
N GLY A 33 -12.23 9.88 -4.73
CA GLY A 33 -12.45 8.67 -3.94
C GLY A 33 -11.22 7.77 -3.88
N TYR A 34 -11.34 6.64 -3.20
CA TYR A 34 -10.35 5.57 -3.27
C TYR A 34 -11.02 4.22 -3.02
N VAL A 35 -10.36 3.15 -3.45
CA VAL A 35 -10.71 1.79 -3.08
C VAL A 35 -9.62 1.22 -2.18
N TRP A 36 -10.02 0.46 -1.17
CA TRP A 36 -9.09 -0.34 -0.38
C TRP A 36 -8.72 -1.57 -1.19
N VAL A 37 -7.41 -1.76 -1.37
CA VAL A 37 -6.82 -2.86 -2.13
C VAL A 37 -5.84 -3.59 -1.26
N LEU A 38 -5.89 -4.91 -1.31
CA LEU A 38 -4.83 -5.80 -0.87
C LEU A 38 -4.21 -6.43 -2.10
N THR A 39 -2.87 -6.44 -2.19
CA THR A 39 -2.18 -6.93 -3.39
C THR A 39 -1.32 -8.13 -3.04
N GLN A 40 -1.55 -9.22 -3.76
CA GLN A 40 -0.65 -10.37 -3.77
C GLN A 40 0.28 -10.25 -4.97
N ALA A 41 1.58 -10.27 -4.72
CA ALA A 41 2.62 -10.18 -5.75
C ALA A 41 3.34 -11.52 -5.90
N THR A 42 3.56 -11.96 -7.14
CA THR A 42 4.35 -13.16 -7.47
C THR A 42 5.42 -12.81 -8.48
N LEU A 43 6.67 -13.19 -8.19
CA LEU A 43 7.83 -13.01 -9.05
C LEU A 43 7.94 -14.16 -10.05
N ILE A 44 7.98 -13.83 -11.33
CA ILE A 44 8.10 -14.80 -12.42
C ILE A 44 9.55 -14.80 -12.93
N TYR A 45 10.17 -15.98 -12.92
CA TYR A 45 11.50 -16.19 -13.48
C TYR A 45 11.38 -16.62 -14.94
N GLY A 46 12.24 -16.06 -15.80
CA GLY A 46 12.31 -16.49 -17.19
C GLY A 46 12.94 -17.88 -17.36
N ASN A 47 12.84 -18.44 -18.56
CA ASN A 47 13.28 -19.81 -18.90
C ASN A 47 14.80 -20.08 -18.70
N ARG A 48 15.59 -19.06 -18.36
CA ARG A 48 17.04 -19.16 -18.10
C ARG A 48 17.42 -18.90 -16.63
N GLY A 49 16.45 -18.80 -15.71
CA GLY A 49 16.64 -18.86 -14.25
C GLY A 49 17.48 -17.75 -13.58
N GLN A 50 18.14 -16.88 -14.34
CA GLN A 50 19.18 -15.99 -13.80
C GLN A 50 18.66 -14.64 -13.30
N LYS A 51 17.52 -14.14 -13.83
CA LYS A 51 16.94 -12.86 -13.42
C LYS A 51 15.41 -12.94 -13.37
N PRO A 52 14.77 -12.30 -12.39
CA PRO A 52 13.33 -12.13 -12.41
C PRO A 52 12.92 -11.36 -13.67
N ASN A 53 11.91 -11.88 -14.36
CA ASN A 53 11.41 -11.34 -15.62
C ASN A 53 10.29 -10.32 -15.36
N SER A 54 9.33 -10.69 -14.51
CA SER A 54 8.17 -9.86 -14.22
C SER A 54 7.62 -10.13 -12.82
N VAL A 55 6.80 -9.20 -12.33
CA VAL A 55 5.98 -9.40 -11.14
C VAL A 55 4.53 -9.38 -11.58
N VAL A 56 3.78 -10.43 -11.23
CA VAL A 56 2.34 -10.47 -11.41
C VAL A 56 1.68 -10.01 -10.10
N CYS A 57 0.88 -8.95 -10.19
CA CYS A 57 0.13 -8.40 -9.06
C CYS A 57 -1.36 -8.73 -9.22
N VAL A 58 -1.91 -9.46 -8.26
CA VAL A 58 -3.35 -9.69 -8.13
C VAL A 58 -3.87 -8.71 -7.08
N ASN A 59 -4.77 -7.82 -7.50
CA ASN A 59 -5.33 -6.77 -6.65
C ASN A 59 -6.74 -7.17 -6.20
N PHE A 60 -6.92 -7.37 -4.90
CA PHE A 60 -8.22 -7.66 -4.29
C PHE A 60 -8.83 -6.38 -3.77
N VAL A 61 -9.98 -5.98 -4.32
CA VAL A 61 -10.75 -4.83 -3.85
C VAL A 61 -11.55 -5.26 -2.62
N THR A 62 -11.26 -4.65 -1.46
CA THR A 62 -11.90 -5.01 -0.18
C THR A 62 -12.98 -4.02 0.24
N ARG A 63 -12.84 -2.73 -0.11
CA ARG A 63 -13.85 -1.69 0.18
C ARG A 63 -13.75 -0.54 -0.82
N ILE A 64 -14.87 0.13 -1.10
CA ILE A 64 -14.93 1.33 -1.94
C ILE A 64 -15.31 2.53 -1.08
N VAL A 65 -14.62 3.65 -1.25
CA VAL A 65 -14.93 4.94 -0.59
C VAL A 65 -15.09 5.99 -1.69
N PRO A 66 -16.33 6.42 -2.00
CA PRO A 66 -16.56 7.47 -2.99
C PRO A 66 -16.10 8.84 -2.45
N PHE A 67 -15.86 9.77 -3.37
CA PHE A 67 -15.27 11.08 -3.05
C PHE A 67 -16.08 11.88 -2.02
N ASP A 68 -17.40 11.84 -2.12
CA ASP A 68 -18.35 12.53 -1.23
C ASP A 68 -18.30 12.05 0.23
N GLN A 69 -17.79 10.85 0.46
CA GLN A 69 -17.63 10.26 1.80
C GLN A 69 -16.22 10.45 2.37
N ILE A 70 -15.29 11.07 1.63
CA ILE A 70 -13.96 11.39 2.14
C ILE A 70 -14.10 12.64 3.02
N PRO A 71 -13.75 12.57 4.32
CA PRO A 71 -13.72 13.76 5.17
C PRO A 71 -12.81 14.83 4.54
N PRO A 72 -13.18 16.12 4.60
CA PRO A 72 -12.27 17.18 4.22
C PRO A 72 -10.95 16.97 4.94
N LEU A 73 -9.83 17.06 4.22
CA LEU A 73 -8.52 17.09 4.85
C LEU A 73 -8.53 18.31 5.77
N THR A 74 -8.73 18.11 7.07
CA THR A 74 -8.50 19.15 8.05
C THR A 74 -7.02 19.49 7.94
N THR A 75 -6.73 20.64 7.36
CA THR A 75 -5.41 21.24 7.38
C THR A 75 -5.18 21.74 8.80
N THR A 76 -5.02 20.85 9.78
CA THR A 76 -4.29 21.24 10.98
C THR A 76 -2.87 21.47 10.49
N SER A 77 -2.54 22.75 10.31
CA SER A 77 -1.18 23.16 10.02
C SER A 77 -0.26 22.54 11.09
N PRO A 78 0.94 22.06 10.75
CA PRO A 78 1.92 21.56 11.73
C PRO A 78 2.31 22.59 12.80
N ASP A 79 1.87 23.85 12.64
CA ASP A 79 2.17 24.96 13.53
C ASP A 79 1.23 25.04 14.74
N GLU A 80 0.05 24.41 14.71
CA GLU A 80 -0.94 24.49 15.80
C GLU A 80 -0.69 23.46 16.91
N GLU A 81 -0.04 22.33 16.60
CA GLU A 81 0.28 21.27 17.58
C GLU A 81 1.47 21.66 18.48
N ARG A 82 2.30 22.63 18.06
CA ARG A 82 3.48 23.09 18.82
C ARG A 82 3.14 24.10 19.94
N GLY A 83 1.88 24.54 20.01
CA GLY A 83 1.39 25.47 21.04
C GLY A 83 0.73 24.81 22.25
N ALA A 84 0.44 23.51 22.20
CA ALA A 84 -0.38 22.84 23.22
C ALA A 84 0.40 22.12 24.34
N GLU A 85 1.74 22.07 24.30
CA GLU A 85 2.57 21.43 25.35
C GLU A 85 3.23 22.42 26.34
N ARG A 86 2.79 23.67 26.40
CA ARG A 86 3.19 24.62 27.46
C ARG A 86 1.97 25.28 28.08
N GLY A 87 1.31 24.53 28.95
CA GLY A 87 0.33 25.00 29.93
C GLY A 87 0.55 24.25 31.23
#